data_AF-A0A9E0S9J7-F1
#
_entry.id   AF-A0A9E0S9J7-F1
#
_cell.length_a   1.000
_cell.length_b   1.000
_cell.length_c   1.000
_cell.angle_alpha   90.00
_cell.angle_beta   90.00
_cell.angle_gamma   90.00
#
_symmetry.space_group_name_H-M   'P 1'
#
loop_
_entity.id
_entity.type
_entity.pdbx_description
1 polymer ?
#
loop_
_entity_poly.entity_id
_entity_poly.type
_entity_poly.pdbx_seq_one_letter_code
_entity_poly.pdbx_strand_id
1 'polypeptide(L)'
;MKKNYLRISLLMLFIFGITTAFFNAQVRIVEVDPATERATIKNFGASMLDISTYRLCSKIKYGTLSNMTVVSGSLQLMPNAEVSVTVALSGGNALDAQADLGLYLPTGSFGTAANMIDFTQWGSGGNGRENLAVQNGFWTAGTFINVSPPYEFTGTVTDYGVAFWDTLLGVEDINDNTKFSISPNPATLNLNISIPSNIEDATLRVFDLLGKKVLETTLSNLSSISIDVSDWNTGIYIVRVANNDISQTKRFIKQ
;
A
#
# COMPACT_ATOMS: atom_id res chain seq x y z
N MET A 1 -11.67 -48.79 59.84
CA MET A 1 -12.63 -48.13 58.92
C MET A 1 -11.84 -47.55 57.74
N LYS A 2 -11.90 -48.19 56.56
CA LYS A 2 -11.29 -47.69 55.32
C LYS A 2 -12.26 -46.68 54.67
N LYS A 3 -11.84 -45.42 54.48
CA LYS A 3 -12.61 -44.44 53.70
C LYS A 3 -12.08 -44.44 52.26
N ASN A 4 -12.92 -44.86 51.33
CA ASN A 4 -12.71 -44.74 49.88
C ASN A 4 -12.89 -43.28 49.47
N TYR A 5 -11.89 -42.68 48.82
CA TYR A 5 -12.04 -41.41 48.12
C TYR A 5 -12.18 -41.70 46.62
N LEU A 6 -13.38 -41.44 46.10
CA LEU A 6 -13.74 -41.49 44.69
C LEU A 6 -13.02 -40.34 43.97
N ARG A 7 -12.07 -40.65 43.07
CA ARG A 7 -11.44 -39.65 42.19
C ARG A 7 -12.42 -39.28 41.08
N ILE A 8 -13.06 -38.11 41.20
CA ILE A 8 -13.79 -37.49 40.09
C ILE A 8 -12.77 -36.76 39.22
N SER A 9 -12.45 -37.34 38.07
CA SER A 9 -11.59 -36.73 37.06
C SER A 9 -12.41 -35.67 36.31
N LEU A 10 -12.22 -34.40 36.66
CA LEU A 10 -12.81 -33.28 35.93
C LEU A 10 -11.99 -33.07 34.64
N LEU A 11 -12.47 -33.67 33.55
CA LEU A 11 -11.94 -33.44 32.21
C LEU A 11 -12.29 -32.00 31.79
N MET A 12 -11.38 -31.04 32.04
CA MET A 12 -11.46 -29.72 31.42
C MET A 12 -11.26 -29.89 29.91
N LEU A 13 -12.37 -29.93 29.18
CA LEU A 13 -12.38 -29.73 27.74
C LEU A 13 -11.97 -28.27 27.50
N PHE A 14 -10.68 -28.02 27.30
CA PHE A 14 -10.21 -26.74 26.78
C PHE A 14 -10.72 -26.66 25.34
N ILE A 15 -11.89 -26.04 25.19
CA ILE A 15 -12.40 -25.58 23.91
C ILE A 15 -11.30 -24.66 23.38
N PHE A 16 -10.59 -25.13 22.35
CA PHE A 16 -9.73 -24.29 21.55
C PHE A 16 -10.65 -23.17 21.05
N GLY A 17 -10.52 -22.00 21.67
CA GLY A 17 -11.18 -20.80 21.20
C GLY A 17 -10.70 -20.62 19.77
N ILE A 18 -11.58 -20.95 18.82
CA ILE A 18 -11.44 -20.50 17.44
C ILE A 18 -11.50 -18.98 17.58
N THR A 19 -10.32 -18.37 17.68
CA THR A 19 -10.15 -16.95 17.43
C THR A 19 -10.76 -16.77 16.07
N THR A 20 -11.88 -16.06 16.01
CA THR A 20 -12.55 -15.68 14.78
C THR A 20 -11.48 -15.08 13.89
N ALA A 21 -11.02 -15.86 12.91
CA ALA A 21 -10.16 -15.36 11.87
C ALA A 21 -10.98 -14.26 11.22
N PHE A 22 -10.56 -13.01 11.43
CA PHE A 22 -11.08 -11.89 10.67
C PHE A 22 -10.87 -12.28 9.21
N PHE A 23 -11.94 -12.58 8.49
CA PHE A 23 -11.91 -12.56 7.05
C PHE A 23 -11.67 -11.11 6.68
N ASN A 24 -10.40 -10.68 6.65
CA ASN A 24 -10.05 -9.40 6.08
C ASN A 24 -10.59 -9.40 4.67
N ALA A 25 -11.41 -8.40 4.35
CA ALA A 25 -12.00 -8.35 3.03
C ALA A 25 -10.88 -8.30 2.01
N GLN A 26 -11.03 -9.08 0.96
CA GLN A 26 -10.08 -9.19 -0.13
C GLN A 26 -9.99 -7.90 -0.97
N VAL A 27 -10.72 -6.85 -0.61
CA VAL A 27 -10.87 -5.63 -1.39
C VAL A 27 -10.46 -4.44 -0.55
N ARG A 28 -9.70 -3.54 -1.18
CA ARG A 28 -8.99 -2.44 -0.53
C ARG A 28 -9.18 -1.16 -1.33
N ILE A 29 -9.22 -0.03 -0.64
CA ILE A 29 -9.01 1.28 -1.27
C ILE A 29 -7.51 1.37 -1.56
N VAL A 30 -7.14 1.64 -2.81
CA VAL A 30 -5.74 1.72 -3.23
C VAL A 30 -5.33 3.09 -3.75
N GLU A 31 -6.29 3.95 -4.06
CA GLU A 31 -6.02 5.32 -4.45
C GLU A 31 -7.15 6.23 -3.96
N VAL A 32 -6.80 7.44 -3.53
CA VAL A 32 -7.77 8.51 -3.26
C VAL A 32 -7.20 9.82 -3.82
N ASP A 33 -7.94 10.46 -4.71
CA ASP A 33 -7.64 11.80 -5.22
C ASP A 33 -8.75 12.77 -4.80
N PRO A 34 -8.55 13.57 -3.74
CA PRO A 34 -9.48 14.61 -3.34
C PRO A 34 -9.72 15.69 -4.40
N ALA A 35 -8.74 15.96 -5.29
CA ALA A 35 -8.87 17.03 -6.29
C ALA A 35 -9.82 16.66 -7.42
N THR A 36 -9.87 15.38 -7.79
CA THR A 36 -10.81 14.84 -8.80
C THR A 36 -11.96 14.05 -8.20
N GLU A 37 -12.01 13.97 -6.87
CA GLU A 37 -13.01 13.23 -6.09
C GLU A 37 -13.08 11.75 -6.46
N ARG A 38 -11.92 11.16 -6.73
CA ARG A 38 -11.80 9.77 -7.17
C ARG A 38 -11.31 8.87 -6.06
N ALA A 39 -11.80 7.64 -6.09
CA ALA A 39 -11.24 6.55 -5.32
C ALA A 39 -11.08 5.32 -6.21
N THR A 40 -9.95 4.63 -6.06
CA THR A 40 -9.67 3.37 -6.74
C THR A 40 -9.73 2.23 -5.73
N ILE A 41 -10.40 1.15 -6.10
CA ILE A 41 -10.61 -0.04 -5.29
C ILE A 41 -10.02 -1.25 -6.00
N LYS A 42 -9.24 -2.06 -5.29
CA LYS A 42 -8.57 -3.26 -5.82
C LYS A 42 -9.07 -4.52 -5.16
N ASN A 43 -9.22 -5.59 -5.94
CA ASN A 43 -9.41 -6.94 -5.41
C ASN A 43 -8.07 -7.68 -5.30
N PHE A 44 -7.58 -7.85 -4.07
CA PHE A 44 -6.42 -8.69 -3.73
C PHE A 44 -6.78 -10.19 -3.57
N GLY A 45 -8.05 -10.55 -3.71
CA GLY A 45 -8.55 -11.91 -3.63
C GLY A 45 -8.23 -12.77 -4.85
N ALA A 46 -8.37 -14.08 -4.70
CA ALA A 46 -8.10 -15.06 -5.75
C ALA A 46 -9.29 -15.34 -6.68
N SER A 47 -10.48 -14.77 -6.39
CA SER A 47 -11.70 -14.95 -7.19
C SER A 47 -12.33 -13.61 -7.57
N MET A 48 -13.14 -13.63 -8.62
CA MET A 48 -13.97 -12.48 -8.99
C MET A 48 -14.92 -12.13 -7.84
N LEU A 49 -15.09 -10.84 -7.59
CA LEU A 49 -16.00 -10.32 -6.57
C LEU A 49 -16.82 -9.15 -7.13
N ASP A 50 -18.13 -9.25 -7.03
CA ASP A 50 -19.03 -8.13 -7.31
C ASP A 50 -19.06 -7.19 -6.11
N ILE A 51 -18.57 -5.97 -6.32
CA ILE A 51 -18.56 -4.93 -5.29
C ILE A 51 -19.67 -3.88 -5.48
N SER A 52 -20.60 -4.07 -6.41
CA SER A 52 -21.61 -3.05 -6.75
C SER A 52 -22.44 -2.58 -5.54
N THR A 53 -22.67 -3.47 -4.57
CA THR A 53 -23.45 -3.16 -3.36
C THR A 53 -22.59 -2.71 -2.18
N TYR A 54 -21.25 -2.71 -2.30
CA TYR A 54 -20.36 -2.19 -1.27
C TYR A 54 -20.56 -0.68 -1.16
N ARG A 55 -20.19 -0.15 0.02
CA ARG A 55 -20.53 1.21 0.40
C ARG A 55 -19.30 1.99 0.81
N LEU A 56 -19.29 3.28 0.51
CA LEU A 56 -18.28 4.23 0.94
C LEU A 56 -18.84 5.15 2.02
N CYS A 57 -17.97 5.53 2.96
CA CYS A 57 -18.25 6.56 3.95
C CYS A 57 -17.08 7.53 4.04
N SER A 58 -17.38 8.82 4.09
CA SER A 58 -16.41 9.88 4.36
C SER A 58 -17.13 10.99 5.11
N LYS A 59 -16.55 11.50 6.19
CA LYS A 59 -17.15 12.52 7.07
C LYS A 59 -18.61 12.24 7.44
N ILE A 60 -18.94 10.98 7.74
CA ILE A 60 -20.30 10.56 8.14
C ILE A 60 -21.35 10.76 7.01
N LYS A 61 -20.90 10.96 5.77
CA LYS A 61 -21.71 10.89 4.55
C LYS A 61 -21.52 9.53 3.89
N TYR A 62 -22.53 9.04 3.17
CA TYR A 62 -22.60 7.64 2.74
C TYR A 62 -22.99 7.52 1.27
N GLY A 63 -22.46 6.51 0.59
CA GLY A 63 -22.85 6.17 -0.79
C GLY A 63 -22.66 4.69 -1.06
N THR A 64 -23.34 4.19 -2.09
CA THR A 64 -23.22 2.81 -2.58
C THR A 64 -22.52 2.84 -3.94
N LEU A 65 -21.60 1.92 -4.20
CA LEU A 65 -20.79 1.93 -5.43
C LEU A 65 -21.63 1.86 -6.71
N SER A 66 -22.75 1.15 -6.72
CA SER A 66 -23.69 1.10 -7.86
C SER A 66 -24.25 2.46 -8.27
N ASN A 67 -24.22 3.45 -7.37
CA ASN A 67 -24.74 4.80 -7.62
C ASN A 67 -23.61 5.78 -8.02
N MET A 68 -22.37 5.32 -8.06
CA MET A 68 -21.20 6.14 -8.41
C MET A 68 -20.86 6.01 -9.89
N THR A 69 -20.25 7.04 -10.45
CA THR A 69 -19.77 7.00 -11.84
C THR A 69 -18.47 6.22 -11.90
N VAL A 70 -18.45 5.11 -12.64
CA VAL A 70 -17.22 4.36 -12.93
C VAL A 70 -16.40 5.12 -13.97
N VAL A 71 -15.18 5.48 -13.63
CA VAL A 71 -14.22 6.17 -14.51
C VAL A 71 -13.38 5.16 -15.29
N SER A 72 -12.97 4.07 -14.65
CA SER A 72 -12.23 2.97 -15.28
C SER A 72 -12.45 1.64 -14.52
N GLY A 73 -12.24 0.52 -15.21
CA GLY A 73 -12.41 -0.82 -14.63
C GLY A 73 -13.87 -1.28 -14.58
N SER A 74 -14.17 -2.19 -13.66
CA SER A 74 -15.50 -2.78 -13.48
C SER A 74 -15.78 -3.09 -12.02
N LEU A 75 -17.04 -2.90 -11.59
CA LEU A 75 -17.51 -3.31 -10.26
C LEU A 75 -17.57 -4.85 -10.11
N GLN A 76 -17.50 -5.59 -11.22
CA GLN A 76 -17.21 -7.03 -11.21
C GLN A 76 -15.68 -7.22 -11.21
N LEU A 77 -15.08 -7.08 -10.03
CA LEU A 77 -13.62 -7.05 -9.88
C LEU A 77 -13.03 -8.47 -9.98
N MET A 78 -12.33 -8.75 -11.07
CA MET A 78 -11.48 -9.93 -11.19
C MET A 78 -10.31 -9.87 -10.19
N PRO A 79 -9.63 -11.00 -9.92
CA PRO A 79 -8.40 -11.00 -9.12
C PRO A 79 -7.37 -9.99 -9.64
N ASN A 80 -6.80 -9.20 -8.73
CA ASN A 80 -5.84 -8.11 -8.99
C ASN A 80 -6.37 -6.96 -9.85
N ALA A 81 -7.63 -6.99 -10.28
CA ALA A 81 -8.23 -5.89 -11.02
C ALA A 81 -8.56 -4.71 -10.09
N GLU A 82 -8.68 -3.55 -10.72
CA GLU A 82 -9.00 -2.29 -10.06
C GLU A 82 -10.19 -1.62 -10.74
N VAL A 83 -10.96 -0.87 -9.95
CA VAL A 83 -12.04 -0.02 -10.43
C VAL A 83 -11.90 1.35 -9.80
N SER A 84 -11.92 2.38 -10.65
CA SER A 84 -11.87 3.77 -10.21
C SER A 84 -13.24 4.41 -10.40
N VAL A 85 -13.72 5.07 -9.36
CA VAL A 85 -15.05 5.72 -9.33
C VAL A 85 -14.92 7.19 -8.92
N THR A 86 -15.81 8.02 -9.45
CA THR A 86 -16.07 9.35 -8.87
C THR A 86 -16.98 9.17 -7.66
N VAL A 87 -16.47 9.56 -6.49
CA VAL A 87 -17.12 9.32 -5.21
C VAL A 87 -18.35 10.23 -5.05
N ALA A 88 -19.52 9.60 -4.96
CA ALA A 88 -20.79 10.30 -4.76
C ALA A 88 -21.43 9.90 -3.42
N LEU A 89 -21.52 10.85 -2.47
CA LEU A 89 -22.03 10.60 -1.12
C LEU A 89 -23.26 11.45 -0.79
N SER A 90 -24.07 10.99 0.16
CA SER A 90 -25.24 11.69 0.66
C SER A 90 -24.88 13.07 1.19
N GLY A 91 -25.53 14.13 0.71
CA GLY A 91 -25.21 15.49 1.13
C GLY A 91 -23.96 16.08 0.47
N GLY A 92 -23.57 15.57 -0.70
CA GLY A 92 -22.52 16.12 -1.55
C GLY A 92 -21.11 15.69 -1.16
N ASN A 93 -20.11 16.32 -1.79
CA ASN A 93 -18.71 15.90 -1.69
C ASN A 93 -18.18 15.98 -0.26
N ALA A 94 -17.34 15.01 0.07
CA ALA A 94 -16.74 14.83 1.39
C ALA A 94 -15.22 14.65 1.35
N LEU A 95 -14.65 14.50 0.15
CA LEU A 95 -13.21 14.37 -0.08
C LEU A 95 -12.56 15.76 -0.16
N ASP A 96 -12.62 16.53 0.91
CA ASP A 96 -11.97 17.84 0.97
C ASP A 96 -10.52 17.73 1.52
N ALA A 97 -9.90 18.87 1.84
CA ALA A 97 -8.51 18.94 2.27
C ALA A 97 -8.18 18.12 3.53
N GLN A 98 -9.18 17.82 4.38
CA GLN A 98 -9.01 17.03 5.60
C GLN A 98 -10.17 16.07 5.73
N ALA A 99 -10.01 14.81 5.35
CA ALA A 99 -11.11 13.87 5.32
C ALA A 99 -10.64 12.43 5.53
N ASP A 100 -11.62 11.55 5.68
CA ASP A 100 -11.45 10.10 5.71
C ASP A 100 -12.12 9.45 4.50
N LEU A 101 -11.76 8.21 4.20
CA LEU A 101 -12.54 7.34 3.33
C LEU A 101 -12.52 5.93 3.89
N GLY A 102 -13.70 5.42 4.25
CA GLY A 102 -13.92 4.05 4.66
C GLY A 102 -14.70 3.27 3.63
N LEU A 103 -14.28 2.03 3.38
CA LEU A 103 -15.00 1.05 2.58
C LEU A 103 -15.74 0.10 3.51
N TYR A 104 -16.98 -0.25 3.16
CA TYR A 104 -17.89 -1.03 3.99
C TYR A 104 -18.55 -2.16 3.21
N LEU A 105 -18.87 -3.23 3.93
CA LEU A 105 -19.69 -4.35 3.45
C LEU A 105 -21.06 -3.86 2.93
N PRO A 106 -21.74 -4.65 2.07
CA PRO A 106 -23.04 -4.28 1.51
C PRO A 106 -24.15 -3.98 2.53
N THR A 107 -24.09 -4.59 3.71
CA THR A 107 -25.11 -4.46 4.75
C THR A 107 -24.48 -4.16 6.11
N GLY A 108 -25.32 -3.81 7.09
CA GLY A 108 -24.90 -3.46 8.44
C GLY A 108 -24.69 -1.96 8.66
N SER A 109 -24.64 -1.57 9.93
CA SER A 109 -24.48 -0.17 10.34
C SER A 109 -23.07 0.35 10.08
N PHE A 110 -22.96 1.57 9.55
CA PHE A 110 -21.69 2.32 9.47
C PHE A 110 -21.10 2.68 10.84
N GLY A 111 -21.89 2.56 11.91
CA GLY A 111 -21.43 2.75 13.29
C GLY A 111 -20.80 1.50 13.91
N THR A 112 -20.68 0.40 13.17
CA THR A 112 -20.17 -0.88 13.67
C THR A 112 -18.87 -1.22 12.96
N ALA A 113 -17.79 -1.35 13.72
CA ALA A 113 -16.45 -1.60 13.20
C ALA A 113 -16.40 -2.85 12.30
N ALA A 114 -17.03 -3.96 12.69
CA ALA A 114 -17.04 -5.20 11.89
C ALA A 114 -17.60 -5.07 10.46
N ASN A 115 -18.31 -3.99 10.12
CA ASN A 115 -18.81 -3.75 8.76
C ASN A 115 -17.87 -2.91 7.90
N MET A 116 -16.89 -2.22 8.51
CA MET A 116 -15.82 -1.54 7.81
C MET A 116 -14.79 -2.58 7.37
N ILE A 117 -14.29 -2.44 6.15
CA ILE A 117 -13.34 -3.37 5.56
C ILE A 117 -12.02 -2.71 5.16
N ASP A 118 -12.01 -1.41 4.93
CA ASP A 118 -10.80 -0.64 4.73
C ASP A 118 -11.02 0.81 5.17
N PHE A 119 -9.92 1.51 5.45
CA PHE A 119 -9.94 2.90 5.92
C PHE A 119 -8.65 3.63 5.58
N THR A 120 -8.80 4.90 5.21
CA THR A 120 -7.71 5.86 5.10
C THR A 120 -8.17 7.26 5.53
N GLN A 121 -7.24 8.11 5.96
CA GLN A 121 -7.52 9.53 6.23
C GLN A 121 -6.30 10.42 5.96
N TRP A 122 -6.56 11.68 5.65
CA TRP A 122 -5.55 12.67 5.27
C TRP A 122 -5.83 14.05 5.86
N GLY A 123 -4.78 14.87 5.89
CA GLY A 123 -4.83 16.28 6.31
C GLY A 123 -4.98 16.51 7.82
N SER A 124 -5.66 15.61 8.55
CA SER A 124 -5.70 15.61 10.01
C SER A 124 -6.10 14.24 10.58
N GLY A 125 -5.81 14.01 11.86
CA GLY A 125 -6.33 12.87 12.61
C GLY A 125 -7.73 13.14 13.16
N GLY A 126 -8.48 12.09 13.51
CA GLY A 126 -9.84 12.23 14.05
C GLY A 126 -10.94 12.41 13.02
N ASN A 127 -10.68 12.15 11.73
CA ASN A 127 -11.69 12.32 10.69
C ASN A 127 -12.73 11.19 10.69
N GLY A 128 -13.98 11.57 10.44
CA GLY A 128 -15.13 10.67 10.25
C GLY A 128 -15.17 9.47 11.20
N ARG A 129 -14.85 8.29 10.67
CA ARG A 129 -14.96 7.00 11.39
C ARG A 129 -13.63 6.44 11.91
N GLU A 130 -12.62 7.30 12.14
CA GLU A 130 -11.31 6.89 12.67
C GLU A 130 -11.44 5.99 13.91
N ASN A 131 -12.35 6.31 14.83
CA ASN A 131 -12.57 5.51 16.04
C ASN A 131 -12.91 4.03 15.74
N LEU A 132 -13.68 3.76 14.69
CA LEU A 132 -14.00 2.40 14.24
C LEU A 132 -12.83 1.73 13.52
N ALA A 133 -12.09 2.51 12.72
CA ALA A 133 -10.89 2.01 12.05
C ALA A 133 -9.82 1.58 13.06
N VAL A 134 -9.63 2.36 14.13
CA VAL A 134 -8.77 2.02 15.27
C VAL A 134 -9.28 0.78 15.99
N GLN A 135 -10.59 0.66 16.22
CA GLN A 135 -11.18 -0.53 16.84
C GLN A 135 -10.91 -1.82 16.03
N ASN A 136 -10.88 -1.74 14.70
CA ASN A 136 -10.55 -2.86 13.81
C ASN A 136 -9.04 -3.08 13.62
N GLY A 137 -8.19 -2.19 14.11
CA GLY A 137 -6.75 -2.23 13.84
C GLY A 137 -6.36 -1.79 12.43
N PHE A 138 -7.27 -1.17 11.67
CA PHE A 138 -6.97 -0.63 10.32
C PHE A 138 -6.22 0.69 10.36
N TRP A 139 -6.25 1.38 11.50
CA TRP A 139 -5.63 2.70 11.63
C TRP A 139 -5.07 2.94 13.02
N THR A 140 -4.10 3.84 13.14
CA THR A 140 -3.59 4.31 14.44
C THR A 140 -4.19 5.68 14.75
N ALA A 141 -4.78 5.83 15.94
CA ALA A 141 -5.47 7.06 16.34
C ALA A 141 -4.58 8.30 16.19
N GLY A 142 -5.13 9.35 15.58
CA GLY A 142 -4.47 10.63 15.36
C GLY A 142 -3.48 10.68 14.19
N THR A 143 -3.13 9.55 13.56
CA THR A 143 -2.21 9.52 12.42
C THR A 143 -2.93 9.85 11.11
N PHE A 144 -2.29 10.49 10.14
CA PHE A 144 -2.94 10.83 8.87
C PHE A 144 -1.93 10.96 7.74
N ILE A 145 -2.37 10.74 6.51
CA ILE A 145 -1.54 10.96 5.32
C ILE A 145 -1.19 12.44 5.23
N ASN A 146 0.12 12.73 5.28
CA ASN A 146 0.67 14.08 5.30
C ASN A 146 1.65 14.29 4.13
N VAL A 147 1.23 13.83 2.95
CA VAL A 147 1.88 14.08 1.66
C VAL A 147 0.85 14.69 0.70
N SER A 148 1.26 15.07 -0.50
CA SER A 148 0.34 15.63 -1.49
C SER A 148 -0.51 14.53 -2.15
N PRO A 149 -1.80 14.77 -2.43
CA PRO A 149 -2.58 13.86 -3.27
C PRO A 149 -2.10 13.85 -4.73
N PRO A 150 -2.41 12.82 -5.53
CA PRO A 150 -3.25 11.66 -5.17
C PRO A 150 -2.56 10.78 -4.13
N TYR A 151 -3.32 10.17 -3.23
CA TYR A 151 -2.79 9.24 -2.24
C TYR A 151 -2.86 7.82 -2.79
N GLU A 152 -1.77 7.08 -2.72
CA GLU A 152 -1.65 5.72 -3.22
C GLU A 152 -1.28 4.76 -2.08
N PHE A 153 -1.96 3.62 -2.04
CA PHE A 153 -1.65 2.53 -1.13
C PHE A 153 -0.54 1.64 -1.71
N THR A 154 0.54 1.46 -0.97
CA THR A 154 1.76 0.74 -1.40
C THR A 154 1.95 -0.62 -0.72
N GLY A 155 1.05 -1.00 0.18
CA GLY A 155 1.12 -2.26 0.92
C GLY A 155 0.43 -3.44 0.23
N THR A 156 0.27 -4.51 1.01
CA THR A 156 -0.48 -5.73 0.65
C THR A 156 -1.83 -5.77 1.35
N VAL A 157 -2.65 -6.79 1.08
CA VAL A 157 -3.98 -6.94 1.66
C VAL A 157 -4.00 -6.91 3.20
N THR A 158 -2.91 -7.31 3.86
CA THR A 158 -2.81 -7.35 5.34
C THR A 158 -2.23 -6.08 5.96
N ASP A 159 -1.77 -5.13 5.16
CA ASP A 159 -1.04 -3.95 5.63
C ASP A 159 -2.00 -2.78 5.88
N TYR A 160 -1.93 -2.19 7.07
CA TYR A 160 -2.85 -1.14 7.53
C TYR A 160 -2.12 0.08 8.11
N GLY A 161 -2.82 1.21 8.14
CA GLY A 161 -2.31 2.46 8.68
C GLY A 161 -1.53 3.32 7.69
N VAL A 162 -1.21 4.53 8.13
CA VAL A 162 -0.61 5.60 7.33
C VAL A 162 0.72 5.23 6.66
N ALA A 163 1.49 4.29 7.23
CA ALA A 163 2.82 3.93 6.73
C ALA A 163 2.83 3.31 5.33
N PHE A 164 1.67 2.85 4.86
CA PHE A 164 1.50 2.23 3.55
C PHE A 164 0.79 3.15 2.56
N TRP A 165 0.68 4.44 2.87
CA TRP A 165 0.10 5.44 1.99
C TRP A 165 1.15 6.48 1.63
N ASP A 166 1.31 6.72 0.35
CA ASP A 166 2.24 7.71 -0.20
C ASP A 166 1.53 8.55 -1.27
N THR A 167 2.25 9.45 -1.93
CA THR A 167 1.74 10.18 -3.10
C THR A 167 1.87 9.32 -4.35
N LEU A 168 0.89 9.41 -5.24
CA LEU A 168 0.99 8.90 -6.59
C LEU A 168 2.02 9.76 -7.32
N LEU A 169 3.28 9.34 -7.31
CA LEU A 169 4.29 9.88 -8.20
C LEU A 169 3.85 9.52 -9.62
N GLY A 170 3.08 10.43 -10.22
CA GLY A 170 2.50 10.26 -11.53
C GLY A 170 3.57 9.85 -12.54
N VAL A 171 3.32 8.70 -13.19
CA VAL A 171 4.02 8.23 -14.39
C VAL A 171 5.50 7.90 -14.12
N GLU A 172 5.93 6.69 -14.50
CA GLU A 172 7.33 6.49 -14.90
C GLU A 172 7.67 7.61 -15.88
N ASP A 173 8.38 8.66 -15.43
CA ASP A 173 8.76 9.80 -16.27
C ASP A 173 8.98 9.32 -17.71
N ILE A 174 8.11 9.74 -18.63
CA ILE A 174 8.26 9.54 -20.09
C ILE A 174 9.37 10.49 -20.56
N ASN A 175 10.52 10.30 -19.93
CA ASN A 175 11.84 10.83 -20.13
C ASN A 175 12.77 9.74 -19.55
N ASP A 176 12.57 8.48 -19.95
CA ASP A 176 13.48 7.36 -19.61
C ASP A 176 14.91 7.65 -20.12
N ASN A 177 15.05 8.62 -21.03
CA ASN A 177 16.31 9.19 -21.48
C ASN A 177 16.96 10.18 -20.50
N THR A 178 16.40 10.44 -19.32
CA THR A 178 17.04 11.29 -18.29
C THR A 178 17.38 10.55 -17.01
N LYS A 179 16.82 9.35 -16.81
CA LYS A 179 17.06 8.51 -15.63
C LYS A 179 17.92 7.29 -15.96
N PHE A 180 18.83 6.94 -15.05
CA PHE A 180 19.55 5.68 -15.19
C PHE A 180 18.60 4.48 -14.99
N SER A 181 18.89 3.35 -15.63
CA SER A 181 18.16 2.09 -15.44
C SER A 181 19.09 0.99 -14.96
N ILE A 182 18.50 -0.06 -14.35
CA ILE A 182 19.23 -1.16 -13.74
C ILE A 182 18.66 -2.49 -14.25
N SER A 183 19.51 -3.45 -14.59
CA SER A 183 19.09 -4.77 -15.07
C SER A 183 20.17 -5.84 -14.89
N PRO A 184 19.80 -7.10 -14.65
CA PRO A 184 18.47 -7.55 -14.24
C PRO A 184 18.15 -7.11 -12.81
N ASN A 185 16.87 -7.14 -12.45
CA ASN A 185 16.43 -7.02 -11.07
C ASN A 185 15.29 -8.05 -10.86
N PRO A 186 15.50 -9.14 -10.11
CA PRO A 186 16.69 -9.45 -9.30
C PRO A 186 17.98 -9.76 -10.08
N ALA A 187 19.14 -9.50 -9.48
CA ALA A 187 20.47 -9.80 -10.03
C ALA A 187 21.17 -10.92 -9.26
N THR A 188 21.94 -11.76 -9.97
CA THR A 188 22.69 -12.90 -9.38
C THR A 188 24.19 -12.72 -9.51
N LEU A 189 24.69 -12.52 -10.73
CA LEU A 189 26.12 -12.40 -11.03
C LEU A 189 26.51 -10.94 -11.31
N ASN A 190 25.83 -10.30 -12.25
CA ASN A 190 26.14 -8.94 -12.68
C ASN A 190 24.90 -8.05 -12.59
N LEU A 191 25.11 -6.80 -12.20
CA LEU A 191 24.14 -5.72 -12.29
C LEU A 191 24.61 -4.74 -13.36
N ASN A 192 23.84 -4.60 -14.43
CA ASN A 192 24.06 -3.62 -15.48
C ASN A 192 23.30 -2.34 -15.15
N ILE A 193 23.95 -1.21 -15.34
CA ILE A 193 23.41 0.11 -15.09
C ILE A 193 23.56 0.91 -16.38
N SER A 194 22.45 1.27 -17.01
CA SER A 194 22.43 2.12 -18.20
C SER A 194 22.30 3.56 -17.79
N ILE A 195 23.18 4.42 -18.32
CA ILE A 195 23.33 5.81 -17.93
C ILE A 195 22.96 6.67 -19.15
N PRO A 196 21.92 7.51 -19.05
CA PRO A 196 21.57 8.39 -20.14
C PRO A 196 22.57 9.55 -20.30
N SER A 197 22.61 10.13 -21.50
CA SER A 197 23.61 11.13 -21.91
C SER A 197 23.55 12.46 -21.15
N ASN A 198 22.46 12.73 -20.42
CA ASN A 198 22.34 13.93 -19.57
C ASN A 198 23.04 13.76 -18.20
N ILE A 199 23.58 12.58 -17.91
CA ILE A 199 24.31 12.26 -16.67
C ILE A 199 25.80 12.23 -16.99
N GLU A 200 26.44 13.38 -16.88
CA GLU A 200 27.89 13.53 -17.05
C GLU A 200 28.58 13.67 -15.69
N ASP A 201 29.80 13.14 -15.59
CA ASP A 201 30.69 13.24 -14.42
C ASP A 201 30.01 12.93 -13.06
N ALA A 202 29.26 11.82 -13.02
CA ALA A 202 28.54 11.39 -11.84
C ALA A 202 29.32 10.41 -10.97
N THR A 203 28.98 10.32 -9.69
CA THR A 203 29.44 9.25 -8.80
C THR A 203 28.31 8.25 -8.59
N LEU A 204 28.60 6.99 -8.87
CA LEU A 204 27.75 5.86 -8.54
C LEU A 204 28.16 5.30 -7.19
N ARG A 205 27.18 5.15 -6.30
CA ARG A 205 27.34 4.53 -4.98
C ARG A 205 26.30 3.44 -4.81
N VAL A 206 26.68 2.35 -4.16
CA VAL A 206 25.73 1.29 -3.78
C VAL A 206 25.78 1.08 -2.28
N PHE A 207 24.61 0.95 -1.66
CA PHE A 207 24.44 0.79 -0.23
C PHE A 207 23.60 -0.47 0.05
N ASP A 208 23.88 -1.16 1.16
CA ASP A 208 22.98 -2.17 1.70
C ASP A 208 21.81 -1.54 2.49
N LEU A 209 20.87 -2.37 2.96
CA LEU A 209 19.70 -1.92 3.75
C LEU A 209 20.05 -1.20 5.06
N LEU A 210 21.26 -1.42 5.59
CA LEU A 210 21.72 -0.76 6.82
C LEU A 210 22.40 0.58 6.51
N GLY A 211 22.44 0.99 5.24
CA GLY A 211 23.09 2.21 4.77
C GLY A 211 24.61 2.10 4.64
N LYS A 212 25.19 0.90 4.78
CA LYS A 212 26.62 0.70 4.57
C LYS A 212 26.91 0.75 3.07
N LYS A 213 27.84 1.61 2.69
CA LYS A 213 28.35 1.72 1.31
C LYS A 213 29.16 0.48 0.94
N VAL A 214 28.73 -0.24 -0.07
CA VAL A 214 29.39 -1.46 -0.58
C VAL A 214 30.18 -1.20 -1.85
N LEU A 215 29.85 -0.15 -2.61
CA LEU A 215 30.56 0.25 -3.82
C LEU A 215 30.55 1.77 -3.98
N GLU A 216 31.63 2.33 -4.52
CA GLU A 216 31.70 3.70 -5.04
C GLU A 216 32.59 3.74 -6.28
N THR A 217 32.10 4.33 -7.37
CA THR A 217 32.87 4.56 -8.59
C THR A 217 32.43 5.85 -9.27
N THR A 218 33.35 6.49 -9.98
CA THR A 218 33.04 7.64 -10.84
C THR A 218 32.62 7.15 -12.23
N LEU A 219 31.69 7.87 -12.84
CA LEU A 219 31.16 7.65 -14.18
C LEU A 219 31.57 8.84 -15.05
N SER A 220 32.42 8.61 -16.03
CA SER A 220 32.88 9.65 -16.96
C SER A 220 32.60 9.20 -18.40
N ASN A 221 31.63 9.84 -19.06
CA ASN A 221 31.26 9.58 -20.46
C ASN A 221 30.89 8.11 -20.77
N LEU A 222 30.25 7.41 -19.85
CA LEU A 222 29.79 6.03 -20.03
C LEU A 222 28.28 5.98 -20.27
N SER A 223 27.84 5.24 -21.28
CA SER A 223 26.42 4.94 -21.52
C SER A 223 25.92 3.75 -20.70
N SER A 224 26.83 2.93 -20.19
CA SER A 224 26.50 1.83 -19.28
C SER A 224 27.72 1.36 -18.48
N ILE A 225 27.48 0.69 -17.36
CA ILE A 225 28.48 -0.01 -16.56
C ILE A 225 27.91 -1.35 -16.08
N SER A 226 28.74 -2.38 -16.05
CA SER A 226 28.41 -3.69 -15.45
C SER A 226 29.18 -3.85 -14.16
N ILE A 227 28.48 -4.19 -13.07
CA ILE A 227 29.04 -4.39 -11.74
C ILE A 227 28.91 -5.87 -11.41
N ASP A 228 30.04 -6.51 -11.10
CA ASP A 228 30.03 -7.85 -10.52
C ASP A 228 29.49 -7.76 -9.07
N VAL A 229 28.38 -8.45 -8.85
CA VAL A 229 27.70 -8.53 -7.55
C VAL A 229 27.76 -9.96 -6.99
N SER A 230 28.47 -10.89 -7.62
CA SER A 230 28.45 -12.32 -7.26
C SER A 230 28.77 -12.59 -5.79
N ASP A 231 29.74 -11.85 -5.23
CA ASP A 231 30.18 -11.95 -3.84
C ASP A 231 29.31 -11.18 -2.83
N TRP A 232 28.25 -10.50 -3.29
CA TRP A 232 27.38 -9.72 -2.41
C TRP A 232 26.33 -10.61 -1.75
N ASN A 233 26.06 -10.36 -0.47
CA ASN A 233 25.02 -11.05 0.27
C ASN A 233 23.65 -10.83 -0.38
N THR A 234 22.79 -11.85 -0.30
CA THR A 234 21.40 -11.75 -0.75
C THR A 234 20.65 -10.68 0.05
N GLY A 235 19.82 -9.90 -0.62
CA GLY A 235 19.11 -8.79 0.01
C GLY A 235 18.86 -7.61 -0.92
N ILE A 236 18.35 -6.53 -0.32
CA ILE A 236 18.02 -5.31 -1.04
C ILE A 236 19.21 -4.35 -0.98
N TYR A 237 19.47 -3.69 -2.11
CA TYR A 237 20.51 -2.69 -2.25
C TYR A 237 19.95 -1.42 -2.89
N ILE A 238 20.56 -0.29 -2.53
CA ILE A 238 20.22 1.04 -3.03
C ILE A 238 21.37 1.54 -3.88
N VAL A 239 21.12 1.75 -5.17
CA VAL A 239 22.05 2.35 -6.13
C VAL A 239 21.73 3.82 -6.24
N ARG A 240 22.71 4.68 -6.01
CA ARG A 240 22.60 6.13 -6.16
C ARG A 240 23.59 6.61 -7.21
N VAL A 241 23.13 7.37 -8.18
CA VAL A 241 23.95 8.08 -9.16
C VAL A 241 23.75 9.57 -8.96
N ALA A 242 24.82 10.31 -8.65
CA ALA A 242 24.71 11.73 -8.37
C ALA A 242 25.93 12.53 -8.83
N ASN A 243 25.70 13.76 -9.30
CA ASN A 243 26.70 14.80 -9.50
C ASN A 243 26.24 16.08 -8.77
N ASN A 244 26.75 17.25 -9.15
CA ASN A 244 26.36 18.52 -8.51
C ASN A 244 24.90 18.94 -8.81
N ASP A 245 24.35 18.52 -9.95
CA ASP A 245 23.06 18.97 -10.44
C ASP A 245 21.95 17.92 -10.27
N ILE A 246 22.31 16.63 -10.28
CA ILE A 246 21.37 15.52 -10.22
C ILE A 246 21.71 14.51 -9.14
N SER A 247 20.67 13.90 -8.55
CA SER A 247 20.80 12.78 -7.62
C SER A 247 19.64 11.82 -7.83
N GLN A 248 19.91 10.70 -8.49
CA GLN A 248 18.94 9.64 -8.78
C GLN A 248 19.22 8.40 -7.95
N THR A 249 18.18 7.69 -7.55
CA THR A 249 18.30 6.47 -6.73
C THR A 249 17.39 5.37 -7.29
N LYS A 250 17.89 4.13 -7.36
CA LYS A 250 17.12 2.93 -7.71
C LYS A 250 17.42 1.79 -6.74
N ARG A 251 16.41 0.97 -6.50
CA ARG A 251 16.51 -0.23 -5.64
C ARG A 251 16.64 -1.48 -6.51
N PHE A 252 17.53 -2.38 -6.14
CA PHE A 252 17.59 -3.73 -6.73
C PHE A 252 17.69 -4.82 -5.67
N ILE A 253 17.36 -6.05 -6.07
CA ILE A 253 17.39 -7.25 -5.23
C ILE A 253 18.55 -8.14 -5.71
N LYS A 254 19.48 -8.47 -4.80
CA LYS A 254 20.51 -9.50 -5.01
C LYS A 254 19.99 -10.87 -4.56
N GLN A 255 20.11 -11.86 -5.43
CA GLN A 255 19.79 -13.28 -5.18
C GLN A 255 21.04 -14.16 -5.15
#